data_AF-A0A9D6J086-F1
#
_entry.id   AF-A0A9D6J086-F1
#
_cell.length_a   1.000
_cell.length_b   1.000
_cell.length_c   1.000
_cell.angle_alpha   90.00
_cell.angle_beta   90.00
_cell.angle_gamma   90.00
#
_symmetry.space_group_name_H-M   'P 1'
#
loop_
_entity.id
_entity.type
_entity.pdbx_description
1 polymer ?
#
loop_
_entity_poly.entity_id
_entity_poly.type
_entity_poly.pdbx_seq_one_letter_code
_entity_poly.pdbx_strand_id
1 'polypeptide(L)' 'GEAPKGLASTGSPVLTQIWTFLWVPAVTVPAHKGPNGLPVGLQVCGRIGDDPRTLAAAHWVHQRLAR' A
#
# COMPACT_ATOMS: atom_id res chain seq x y z
N GLY A 1 1.16 6.77 -3.88
CA GLY A 1 1.92 7.99 -4.22
C GLY A 1 3.39 7.75 -3.96
N GLU A 2 4.28 8.50 -4.61
CA GLU A 2 5.72 8.47 -4.29
C GLU A 2 5.96 9.03 -2.88
N ALA A 3 6.90 8.44 -2.15
CA ALA A 3 7.29 8.94 -0.85
C ALA A 3 7.78 10.39 -0.95
N PRO A 4 7.48 11.28 0.02
CA PRO A 4 8.08 12.61 0.06
C PRO A 4 9.61 12.54 0.14
N LYS A 5 10.30 13.53 -0.41
CA LYS A 5 11.75 13.67 -0.27
C LYS A 5 12.10 14.09 1.17
N GLY A 6 13.08 13.41 1.76
CA GLY A 6 13.56 13.68 3.11
C GLY A 6 12.70 13.05 4.21
N LEU A 7 12.96 13.42 5.47
CA LEU A 7 12.30 12.84 6.66
C LEU A 7 11.33 13.81 7.36
N ALA A 8 11.11 15.00 6.79
CA ALA A 8 10.26 16.03 7.39
C ALA A 8 8.75 15.66 7.37
N SER A 9 8.37 14.69 6.54
CA SER A 9 6.98 14.23 6.41
C SER A 9 6.93 12.78 5.98
N THR A 10 6.00 12.02 6.55
CA THR A 10 5.67 10.64 6.13
C THR A 10 4.73 10.59 4.92
N GLY A 11 4.28 11.76 4.44
CA GLY A 11 3.37 11.90 3.31
C GLY A 11 1.92 12.15 3.74
N SER A 12 1.04 12.26 2.75
CA SER A 12 -0.38 12.46 2.97
C SER A 12 -1.08 11.14 3.32
N PRO A 13 -1.88 11.07 4.41
CA PRO A 13 -2.59 9.85 4.81
C PRO A 13 -3.89 9.62 4.02
N VAL A 14 -4.22 10.48 3.04
CA VAL A 14 -5.50 10.45 2.28
C VAL A 14 -5.80 9.07 1.69
N LEU A 15 -4.78 8.33 1.25
CA LEU A 15 -4.95 7.00 0.66
C LEU A 15 -5.18 5.89 1.71
N THR A 16 -4.90 6.15 2.99
CA THR A 16 -5.04 5.17 4.08
C THR A 16 -6.28 5.44 4.94
N GLN A 17 -6.65 6.72 5.11
CA GLN A 17 -7.71 7.15 6.03
C GLN A 17 -9.05 6.44 5.80
N ILE A 18 -9.47 6.29 4.54
CA ILE A 18 -10.77 5.68 4.22
C ILE A 18 -10.86 4.23 4.69
N TRP A 19 -9.77 3.46 4.60
CA TRP A 19 -9.74 2.05 5.02
C TRP A 19 -9.75 1.91 6.53
N THR A 20 -9.10 2.83 7.25
CA THR A 20 -9.18 2.91 8.72
C THR A 20 -10.61 3.18 9.17
N PHE A 21 -11.31 4.13 8.53
CA PHE A 21 -12.70 4.44 8.85
C PHE A 21 -13.65 3.27 8.56
N LEU A 22 -13.42 2.54 7.47
CA LEU A 22 -14.25 1.39 7.08
C LEU A 22 -13.91 0.10 7.85
N TRP A 23 -12.88 0.13 8.72
CA TRP A 23 -12.42 -1.02 9.50
C TRP A 23 -12.12 -2.25 8.63
N VAL A 24 -11.62 -2.01 7.42
CA VAL A 24 -11.26 -3.07 6.45
C VAL A 24 -9.77 -3.39 6.53
N PRO A 25 -9.37 -4.63 6.24
CA PRO A 25 -7.95 -4.98 6.13
C PRO A 25 -7.32 -4.25 4.94
N ALA A 26 -6.15 -3.66 5.17
CA ALA A 26 -5.39 -2.95 4.14
C ALA A 26 -3.88 -3.22 4.30
N VAL A 27 -3.24 -3.68 3.23
CA VAL A 27 -1.83 -4.10 3.21
C VAL A 27 -1.08 -3.36 2.12
N THR A 28 0.06 -2.77 2.44
CA THR A 28 0.91 -2.06 1.45
C THR A 28 2.04 -2.96 0.98
N VAL A 29 2.21 -3.10 -0.34
CA VAL A 29 3.29 -3.85 -0.98
C VAL A 29 4.17 -2.91 -1.82
N PRO A 30 5.51 -3.12 -1.88
CA PRO A 30 6.38 -2.35 -2.77
C PRO A 30 6.00 -2.59 -4.24
N ALA A 31 5.86 -1.51 -5.03
CA ALA A 31 5.47 -1.60 -6.44
C ALA A 31 6.58 -1.17 -7.40
N HIS A 32 7.01 0.10 -7.35
CA HIS A 32 8.06 0.61 -8.24
C HIS A 32 8.78 1.82 -7.62
N LYS A 33 9.71 2.43 -8.36
CA LYS A 33 10.29 3.73 -8.02
C LYS A 33 9.61 4.84 -8.81
N GLY A 34 9.23 5.92 -8.15
CA GLY A 34 8.61 7.07 -8.78
C GLY A 34 9.60 7.89 -9.63
N PRO A 35 9.14 8.97 -10.26
CA PRO A 35 9.95 9.83 -11.12
C PRO A 35 11.19 10.41 -10.41
N ASN A 36 11.16 10.52 -9.08
CA ASN A 36 12.28 11.00 -8.28
C ASN A 36 13.17 9.88 -7.73
N GLY A 37 12.96 8.64 -8.17
CA GLY A 37 13.72 7.47 -7.72
C GLY A 37 13.34 6.96 -6.33
N LEU A 38 12.27 7.50 -5.72
CA LEU A 38 11.81 7.10 -4.39
C LEU A 38 10.79 5.95 -4.49
N PRO A 39 10.69 5.09 -3.45
CA PRO A 39 9.77 3.96 -3.49
C PRO A 39 8.30 4.41 -3.56
N VAL A 40 7.53 3.69 -4.36
CA VAL A 40 6.08 3.77 -4.50
C VAL A 40 5.50 2.44 -4.02
N GLY A 41 4.63 2.50 -3.02
CA GLY A 41 3.84 1.36 -2.56
C GLY A 41 2.46 1.30 -3.22
N LEU A 42 1.93 0.09 -3.35
CA LEU A 42 0.54 -0.19 -3.75
C LEU A 42 -0.21 -0.78 -2.56
N GLN A 43 -1.43 -0.32 -2.30
CA GLN A 43 -2.24 -0.77 -1.17
C GLN A 43 -3.34 -1.73 -1.64
N VAL A 44 -3.38 -2.92 -1.06
CA VAL A 44 -4.39 -3.95 -1.29
C VAL A 44 -5.36 -3.92 -0.12
N CYS A 45 -6.63 -3.61 -0.39
CA CYS A 45 -7.69 -3.53 0.62
C CYS A 45 -8.72 -4.64 0.38
N GLY A 46 -9.20 -5.24 1.46
CA GLY A 46 -10.14 -6.35 1.42
C GLY A 46 -11.47 -6.05 2.10
N ARG A 47 -12.27 -7.09 2.29
CA ARG A 47 -13.52 -7.03 3.07
C ARG A 47 -13.23 -7.19 4.55
N ILE A 48 -14.10 -6.63 5.39
CA ILE A 48 -14.03 -6.80 6.85
C ILE A 48 -13.97 -8.29 7.21
N GLY A 49 -12.99 -8.68 8.02
CA GLY A 49 -12.78 -10.05 8.49
C GLY A 49 -12.21 -11.03 7.46
N ASP A 50 -11.80 -10.57 6.27
CA ASP A 50 -11.23 -11.39 5.19
C ASP A 50 -9.70 -11.19 5.08
N ASP A 51 -9.03 -11.07 6.22
CA ASP A 51 -7.58 -10.85 6.33
C ASP A 51 -6.75 -11.91 5.59
N PRO A 52 -7.04 -13.23 5.71
CA PRO A 52 -6.25 -14.25 5.00
C PRO A 52 -6.29 -14.08 3.49
N ARG A 53 -7.46 -13.75 2.93
CA ARG A 53 -7.61 -13.50 1.49
C ARG A 53 -6.93 -12.21 1.07
N THR A 54 -7.00 -11.18 1.90
CA THR A 54 -6.34 -9.88 1.65
C THR A 54 -4.83 -10.05 1.60
N LEU A 55 -4.27 -10.82 2.52
CA LEU A 55 -2.84 -11.16 2.55
C LEU A 55 -2.44 -12.03 1.35
N ALA A 56 -3.24 -13.04 0.98
CA ALA A 56 -2.98 -13.86 -0.20
C ALA A 56 -2.99 -13.03 -1.49
N ALA A 57 -3.94 -12.10 -1.63
CA ALA A 57 -3.99 -11.16 -2.74
C ALA A 57 -2.78 -10.23 -2.75
N ALA A 58 -2.41 -9.66 -1.59
CA ALA A 58 -1.23 -8.81 -1.46
C ALA A 58 0.06 -9.55 -1.86
N HIS A 59 0.21 -10.81 -1.42
CA HIS A 59 1.37 -11.63 -1.78
C HIS A 59 1.43 -11.89 -3.29
N TRP A 60 0.31 -12.24 -3.91
CA TRP A 60 0.22 -12.46 -5.36
C TRP A 60 0.54 -11.20 -6.16
N VAL A 61 0.04 -10.04 -5.70
CA VAL A 61 0.36 -8.73 -6.31
C VAL A 61 1.85 -8.45 -6.18
N HIS A 62 2.42 -8.64 -4.99
CA HIS A 62 3.85 -8.41 -4.75
C HIS A 62 4.74 -9.27 -5.67
N GLN A 63 4.44 -10.56 -5.84
CA GLN A 63 5.18 -11.45 -6.73
C GLN A 63 5.17 -10.97 -8.19
N ARG A 64 4.11 -10.29 -8.63
CA ARG A 64 4.00 -9.77 -10.01
C ARG A 64 4.70 -8.43 -10.21
N LEU A 65 4.81 -7.64 -9.15
CA LEU A 65 5.50 -6.35 -9.17
C LEU A 65 7.00 -6.49 -8.93
N ALA A 66 7.43 -7.58 -8.27
CA ALA A 66 8.83 -7.91 -8.05
C ALA A 66 9.53 -8.53 -9.28
N ARG A 67 8.83 -8.67 -10.41
CA ARG A 67 9.32 -9.25 -11.66
C ARG A 67 9.57 -8.16 -12.69
#